data_AF-A0A2R6N4U7-F1
#
_entry.id   AF-A0A2R6N4U7-F1
#
_cell.length_a   1.000
_cell.length_b   1.000
_cell.length_c   1.000
_cell.angle_alpha   90.00
_cell.angle_beta   90.00
_cell.angle_gamma   90.00
#
_symmetry.space_group_name_H-M   'P 1'
#
loop_
_entity.id
_entity.type
_entity.pdbx_description
1 polymer ?
#
loop_
_entity_poly.entity_id
_entity_poly.type
_entity_poly.pdbx_seq_one_letter_code
_entity_poly.pdbx_strand_id
1 'polypeptide(L)'
;MTQPNDPDSGTLAVSNANHDRDDRQVVRTSTRVLLDSNATPTCDDCGATISQGTQFKCVTVRERNGVVVDLAFCDDRCRSRGL
;
A
#
# COMPACT_ATOMS: atom_id res chain seq x y z
N MET A 1 21.17 37.62 33.26
CA MET A 1 20.64 36.25 33.41
C MET A 1 19.72 36.02 32.22
N THR A 2 20.23 35.38 31.17
CA THR A 2 19.54 35.28 29.88
C THR A 2 19.40 33.79 29.57
N GLN A 3 18.16 33.32 29.44
CA GLN A 3 17.81 31.92 29.17
C GLN A 3 18.33 31.46 27.79
N PRO A 4 18.73 30.19 27.63
CA PRO A 4 19.01 29.61 26.33
C PRO A 4 17.68 29.26 25.62
N ASN A 5 17.50 29.74 24.40
CA ASN A 5 16.45 29.24 23.51
C ASN A 5 17.13 28.25 22.54
N ASP A 6 17.00 26.96 22.83
CA ASP A 6 17.13 25.90 21.84
C ASP A 6 15.88 25.90 20.96
N PRO A 7 15.97 26.14 19.64
CA PRO A 7 15.01 25.56 18.73
C PRO A 7 15.49 24.15 18.40
N ASP A 8 14.87 23.16 19.03
CA ASP A 8 14.80 21.78 18.55
C ASP A 8 14.31 21.83 17.10
N SER A 9 15.26 21.96 16.16
CA SER A 9 15.03 21.71 14.75
C SER A 9 14.88 20.21 14.62
N GLY A 10 13.70 19.72 15.01
CA GLY A 10 13.15 18.44 14.61
C GLY A 10 13.00 18.45 13.09
N THR A 11 14.14 18.32 12.41
CA THR A 11 14.19 17.87 11.03
C THR A 11 13.57 16.50 11.07
N LEU A 12 12.29 16.41 10.68
CA LEU A 12 11.66 15.15 10.36
C LEU A 12 12.58 14.51 9.34
N ALA A 13 13.35 13.52 9.79
CA ALA A 13 14.13 12.67 8.91
C ALA A 13 13.11 12.04 7.97
N VAL A 14 12.95 12.64 6.79
CA VAL A 14 12.35 11.96 5.66
C VAL A 14 13.37 10.89 5.36
N SER A 15 13.17 9.72 5.96
CA SER A 15 13.84 8.50 5.58
C SER A 15 13.47 8.27 4.12
N ASN A 16 14.27 8.83 3.22
CA ASN A 16 14.36 8.39 1.83
C ASN A 16 14.93 6.98 1.89
N ALA A 17 14.07 6.03 2.27
CA ALA A 17 14.29 4.64 1.99
C ALA A 17 14.38 4.54 0.47
N ASN A 18 15.61 4.38 -0.02
CA ASN A 18 15.92 3.98 -1.38
C ASN A 18 15.12 2.69 -1.68
N HIS A 19 13.91 2.83 -2.20
CA HIS A 19 13.21 1.75 -2.88
C HIS A 19 13.75 1.71 -4.31
N ASP A 20 14.95 1.16 -4.44
CA ASP A 20 15.49 0.72 -5.72
C ASP A 20 14.65 -0.50 -6.16
N ARG A 21 13.96 -0.35 -7.30
CA ARG A 21 13.44 -1.40 -8.22
C ARG A 21 12.02 -1.97 -8.02
N ASP A 22 11.03 -1.12 -7.81
CA ASP A 22 9.71 -1.43 -8.38
C ASP A 22 9.25 -0.23 -9.21
N ASP A 23 9.07 -0.42 -10.52
CA ASP A 23 8.63 0.64 -11.45
C ASP A 23 7.13 0.99 -11.24
N ARG A 24 6.55 0.53 -10.13
CA ARG A 24 5.18 0.77 -9.72
C ARG A 24 5.14 1.83 -8.64
N GLN A 25 4.48 2.92 -8.94
CA GLN A 25 4.17 3.95 -7.96
C GLN A 25 2.83 3.64 -7.29
N VAL A 26 2.82 3.45 -5.97
CA VAL A 26 1.56 3.35 -5.21
C VAL A 26 0.85 4.70 -5.23
N VAL A 27 -0.35 4.74 -5.82
CA VAL A 27 -1.19 5.93 -5.94
C VAL A 27 -2.20 6.00 -4.80
N ARG A 28 -2.76 4.86 -4.40
CA ARG A 28 -3.78 4.79 -3.36
C ARG A 28 -3.75 3.43 -2.67
N THR A 29 -3.96 3.43 -1.36
CA THR A 29 -4.27 2.21 -0.61
C THR A 29 -5.65 2.35 0.03
N SER A 30 -6.46 1.30 -0.05
CA SER A 30 -7.78 1.24 0.58
C SER A 30 -8.01 -0.13 1.22
N THR A 31 -8.91 -0.16 2.20
CA THR A 31 -9.39 -1.42 2.77
C THR A 31 -10.84 -1.60 2.34
N ARG A 32 -11.16 -2.73 1.70
CA ARG A 32 -12.49 -3.03 1.13
C ARG A 32 -13.06 -4.28 1.81
N VAL A 33 -14.38 -4.46 1.73
CA VAL A 33 -15.08 -5.68 2.18
C VAL A 33 -15.82 -6.25 0.98
N LEU A 34 -15.63 -7.55 0.70
CA LEU A 34 -16.35 -8.22 -0.39
C LEU A 34 -17.79 -8.51 0.06
N LEU A 35 -18.75 -7.67 -0.32
CA LEU A 35 -20.15 -7.80 0.15
C LEU A 35 -20.91 -8.89 -0.60
N ASP A 36 -21.09 -8.71 -1.91
CA ASP A 36 -21.71 -9.67 -2.81
C ASP A 36 -21.16 -9.38 -4.21
N SER A 37 -20.68 -10.40 -4.91
CA SER A 37 -20.00 -10.20 -6.18
C SER A 37 -20.12 -11.45 -7.05
N ASN A 38 -20.49 -11.25 -8.31
CA ASN A 38 -20.49 -12.30 -9.33
C ASN A 38 -19.05 -12.72 -9.72
N ALA A 39 -18.05 -11.96 -9.27
CA ALA A 39 -16.63 -12.28 -9.44
C ALA A 39 -15.99 -12.46 -8.06
N THR A 40 -15.31 -13.58 -7.86
CA THR A 40 -14.54 -13.82 -6.63
C THR A 40 -13.10 -13.36 -6.86
N PRO A 41 -12.68 -12.21 -6.30
CA PRO A 41 -11.32 -11.73 -6.50
C PRO A 41 -10.31 -12.71 -5.90
N THR A 42 -9.16 -12.84 -6.54
CA THR A 42 -8.01 -13.58 -6.04
C THR A 42 -6.97 -12.62 -5.51
N CYS A 43 -6.22 -13.03 -4.49
CA CYS A 43 -5.06 -12.29 -4.01
C CYS A 43 -3.99 -12.27 -5.11
N ASP A 44 -3.51 -11.08 -5.47
CA ASP A 44 -2.49 -10.88 -6.50
C ASP A 44 -1.10 -11.37 -6.08
N ASP A 45 -0.87 -11.62 -4.78
CA ASP A 45 0.40 -12.17 -4.26
C ASP A 45 0.34 -13.71 -4.12
N CYS A 46 -0.59 -14.23 -3.32
CA CYS A 46 -0.64 -15.66 -2.99
C CYS A 46 -1.62 -16.48 -3.84
N GLY A 47 -2.39 -15.84 -4.72
CA GLY A 47 -3.39 -16.50 -5.57
C GLY A 47 -4.65 -16.99 -4.84
N ALA A 48 -4.71 -16.87 -3.52
CA ALA A 48 -5.85 -17.34 -2.73
C ALA A 48 -7.12 -16.56 -3.06
N THR A 49 -8.25 -17.26 -3.13
CA THR A 49 -9.57 -16.66 -3.29
C THR A 49 -9.94 -15.80 -2.08
N ILE A 50 -10.43 -14.58 -2.32
CA ILE A 50 -10.94 -13.69 -1.28
C ILE A 50 -12.44 -13.97 -1.13
N SER A 51 -12.82 -14.56 0.01
CA SER A 51 -14.19 -14.98 0.29
C SER A 51 -15.12 -13.81 0.58
N GLN A 52 -16.42 -14.00 0.32
CA GLN A 52 -17.46 -13.05 0.71
C GLN A 52 -17.39 -12.75 2.22
N GLY A 53 -17.69 -11.51 2.59
CA GLY A 53 -17.56 -10.98 3.95
C GLY A 53 -16.12 -10.67 4.37
N THR A 54 -15.11 -11.02 3.56
CA THR A 54 -13.71 -10.79 3.92
C THR A 54 -13.32 -9.34 3.68
N GLN A 55 -12.64 -8.77 4.67
CA GLN A 55 -11.96 -7.49 4.51
C GLN A 55 -10.60 -7.72 3.84
N PHE A 56 -10.32 -7.01 2.76
CA PHE A 56 -9.09 -7.15 1.99
C PHE A 56 -8.50 -5.78 1.64
N LYS A 57 -7.21 -5.73 1.31
CA LYS A 57 -6.52 -4.51 0.90
C LYS A 57 -6.59 -4.38 -0.61
N CYS A 58 -6.88 -3.18 -1.10
CA CYS A 58 -6.70 -2.82 -2.49
C CYS A 58 -5.64 -1.73 -2.60
N VAL A 59 -4.60 -1.99 -3.41
CA VAL A 59 -3.57 -1.01 -3.74
C VAL A 59 -3.68 -0.65 -5.20
N THR A 60 -3.93 0.62 -5.46
CA THR A 60 -3.89 1.19 -6.80
C THR A 60 -2.44 1.58 -7.10
N VAL A 61 -1.85 1.00 -8.14
CA VAL A 61 -0.51 1.32 -8.61
C VAL A 61 -0.55 1.93 -10.00
N ARG A 62 0.39 2.83 -10.27
CA ARG A 62 0.70 3.32 -11.61
C ARG A 62 1.97 2.64 -12.07
N GLU A 63 1.83 1.85 -13.14
CA GLU A 63 2.92 1.17 -13.83
C GLU A 63 3.78 2.15 -14.64
N ARG A 64 4.98 1.70 -15.05
CA ARG A 64 5.90 2.47 -15.91
C ARG A 64 5.26 3.06 -17.16
N ASN A 65 4.38 2.28 -17.79
CA ASN A 65 3.69 2.66 -19.01
C ASN A 65 2.53 3.66 -18.76
N GLY A 66 2.37 4.12 -17.52
CA GLY A 66 1.32 5.04 -17.09
C GLY A 66 -0.02 4.36 -16.81
N VAL A 67 -0.14 3.04 -17.02
CA VAL A 67 -1.37 2.30 -16.74
C VAL A 67 -1.60 2.24 -15.24
N VAL A 68 -2.85 2.47 -14.83
CA VAL A 68 -3.27 2.39 -13.44
C VAL A 68 -4.02 1.08 -13.24
N VAL A 69 -3.56 0.25 -12.31
CA VAL A 69 -4.19 -1.04 -11.97
C VAL A 69 -4.48 -1.12 -10.48
N ASP A 70 -5.55 -1.82 -10.12
CA ASP A 70 -5.90 -2.15 -8.74
C ASP A 70 -5.43 -3.59 -8.45
N LEU A 71 -4.60 -3.74 -7.42
CA LEU A 71 -4.15 -5.02 -6.88
C LEU A 71 -4.91 -5.33 -5.59
N ALA A 72 -5.38 -6.56 -5.43
CA ALA A 72 -6.09 -7.07 -4.27
C ALA A 72 -5.22 -8.01 -3.44
N PHE A 73 -5.16 -7.80 -2.13
CA PHE A 73 -4.41 -8.62 -1.20
C PHE A 73 -5.29 -9.05 -0.04
N CYS A 74 -5.28 -10.34 0.29
CA CYS A 74 -6.10 -10.88 1.37
C CYS A 74 -5.76 -10.27 2.74
N ASP A 75 -4.50 -9.88 2.97
CA ASP A 75 -4.04 -9.23 4.20
C ASP A 75 -2.79 -8.35 3.99
N ASP A 76 -2.35 -7.69 5.06
CA ASP A 76 -1.14 -6.86 5.07
C ASP A 76 0.16 -7.65 4.81
N ARG A 77 0.21 -8.96 5.13
CA ARG A 77 1.40 -9.79 4.90
C ARG A 77 1.61 -10.06 3.41
N CYS A 78 0.52 -10.36 2.71
CA CYS A 78 0.53 -10.53 1.26
C CYS A 78 0.81 -9.21 0.55
N ARG A 79 0.30 -8.09 1.08
CA ARG A 79 0.64 -6.76 0.54
C ARG A 79 2.14 -6.46 0.66
N SER A 80 2.77 -6.76 1.80
CA SER A 80 4.20 -6.46 2.02
C SER A 80 5.17 -7.30 1.18
N ARG A 81 4.67 -8.30 0.44
CA ARG A 81 5.47 -9.14 -0.45
C ARG A 81 5.35 -8.74 -1.91
N GLY A 82 4.21 -8.16 -2.30
CA GLY A 82 3.90 -7.79 -3.67
C GLY A 82 4.22 -6.34 -4.06
N LEU A 83 4.79 -5.54 -3.15
CA LEU A 83 5.16 -4.13 -3.34
C LEU A 83 6.47 -3.80 -2.62
#